data_AF-A0A365N382-F1
#
_entry.id   AF-A0A365N382-F1
#
_cell.length_a   1.000
_cell.length_b   1.000
_cell.length_c   1.000
_cell.angle_alpha   90.00
_cell.angle_beta   90.00
_cell.angle_gamma   90.00
#
_symmetry.space_group_name_H-M   'P 1'
#
loop_
_entity.id
_entity.type
_entity.pdbx_description
1 polymer ?
#
loop_
_entity_poly.entity_id
_entity_poly.type
_entity_poly.pdbx_seq_one_letter_code
_entity_poly.pdbx_strand_id
1 'polypeptide(L)'
;MTGAEEGRKQTKQNIVDFKKNFQFPSRPFVSDKCKDLICRLIQEKDIRLCSRRYQVKYRDSFKSYVFPDDAEDIKAHRWFRNTPWDRLQSMPPPFTPNLKSDDDAHYFDESEPFEDWSESIPSGFFLRSEDVKEILFGFDTDVQAKAMELIKIPFDAAKLRSIDRDIDASKELQPNDKATLKQFIRFYGHKERKRPRDMLLRDKDTKKTSLRIRKETAFMGYTWRRMRPGGYIDPKVTEIPKTDDSQASTLNIER
;
A
#
# COMPACT_ATOMS: atom_id res chain seq x y z
N MET A 1 14.94 4.83 -19.96
CA MET A 1 14.23 3.76 -19.24
C MET A 1 14.93 3.58 -17.91
N THR A 2 14.23 3.71 -16.79
CA THR A 2 14.81 3.58 -15.45
C THR A 2 15.14 2.10 -15.17
N GLY A 3 16.19 1.80 -14.40
CA GLY A 3 16.58 0.42 -14.09
C GLY A 3 15.46 -0.43 -13.45
N ALA A 4 14.48 0.21 -12.80
CA ALA A 4 13.28 -0.43 -12.28
C ALA A 4 12.33 -0.94 -13.38
N GLU A 5 12.25 -0.26 -14.53
CA GLU A 5 11.42 -0.69 -15.66
C GLU A 5 12.04 -1.91 -16.37
N GLU A 6 13.38 -1.97 -16.45
CA GLU A 6 14.12 -3.11 -16.99
C GLU A 6 13.95 -4.35 -16.09
N GLY A 7 14.09 -4.21 -14.77
CA GLY A 7 13.85 -5.32 -13.83
C GLY A 7 12.41 -5.85 -13.91
N ARG A 8 11.41 -4.96 -14.04
CA ARG A 8 10.01 -5.38 -14.22
C ARG A 8 9.80 -6.15 -15.52
N LYS A 9 10.40 -5.69 -16.61
CA LYS A 9 10.31 -6.35 -17.91
C LYS A 9 10.95 -7.74 -17.85
N GLN A 10 12.13 -7.86 -17.24
CA GLN A 10 12.80 -9.14 -17.03
C GLN A 10 11.96 -10.12 -16.22
N THR A 11 11.35 -9.68 -15.11
CA THR A 11 10.48 -10.55 -14.30
C THR A 11 9.29 -11.08 -15.09
N LYS A 12 8.67 -10.25 -15.93
CA LYS A 12 7.58 -10.71 -16.81
C LYS A 12 8.07 -11.77 -17.80
N GLN A 13 9.24 -11.54 -18.40
CA GLN A 13 9.82 -12.50 -19.34
C GLN A 13 10.10 -13.83 -18.63
N ASN A 14 10.63 -13.80 -17.41
CA ASN A 14 10.87 -14.99 -16.61
C ASN A 14 9.59 -15.78 -16.30
N ILE A 15 8.46 -15.10 -16.08
CA ILE A 15 7.16 -15.74 -15.86
C ILE A 15 6.64 -16.40 -17.14
N VAL A 16 6.82 -15.76 -18.30
CA VAL A 16 6.42 -16.34 -19.60
C VAL A 16 7.28 -17.57 -19.92
N ASP A 17 8.60 -17.45 -19.75
CA ASP A 17 9.56 -18.52 -20.00
C ASP A 17 9.78 -19.43 -18.77
N PHE A 18 8.78 -19.57 -17.89
CA PHE A 18 8.94 -20.30 -16.62
C PHE A 18 9.45 -21.73 -16.83
N LYS A 19 9.08 -22.41 -17.92
CA LYS A 19 9.55 -23.77 -18.23
C LYS A 19 11.08 -23.86 -18.37
N LYS A 20 11.73 -22.77 -18.80
CA LYS A 20 13.19 -22.68 -18.95
C LYS A 20 13.84 -22.16 -17.67
N ASN A 21 13.21 -21.17 -17.05
CA ASN A 21 13.84 -20.35 -16.01
C ASN A 21 13.52 -20.82 -14.58
N PHE A 22 12.42 -21.57 -14.37
CA PHE A 22 12.02 -22.01 -13.04
C PHE A 22 12.83 -23.23 -12.60
N GLN A 23 13.69 -23.03 -11.60
CA GLN A 23 14.54 -24.07 -11.01
C GLN A 23 14.66 -23.84 -9.51
N PHE A 24 14.78 -24.94 -8.75
CA PHE A 24 15.05 -24.85 -7.31
C PHE A 24 16.54 -24.65 -7.08
N PRO A 25 16.94 -23.68 -6.22
CA PRO A 25 18.33 -23.57 -5.81
C PRO A 25 18.73 -24.80 -4.98
N SER A 26 20.03 -25.07 -4.90
CA SER A 26 20.57 -26.16 -4.06
C SER A 26 20.36 -25.91 -2.57
N ARG A 27 20.25 -24.64 -2.16
CA ARG A 27 19.95 -24.21 -0.79
C ARG A 27 18.99 -23.00 -0.80
N PRO A 28 18.05 -22.90 0.17
CA PRO A 28 17.75 -23.86 1.22
C PRO A 28 17.19 -25.19 0.68
N PHE A 29 17.32 -26.27 1.45
CA PHE A 29 16.81 -27.58 1.03
C PHE A 29 15.27 -27.56 0.98
N VAL A 30 14.73 -28.05 -0.14
CA VAL A 30 13.28 -28.21 -0.34
C VAL A 30 12.99 -29.68 -0.56
N SER A 31 12.02 -30.23 0.17
CA SER A 31 11.63 -31.65 0.04
C SER A 31 11.03 -31.94 -1.33
N ASP A 32 11.20 -33.17 -1.82
CA ASP A 32 10.71 -33.55 -3.16
C ASP A 32 9.19 -33.45 -3.28
N LYS A 33 8.45 -33.71 -2.19
CA LYS A 33 7.00 -33.50 -2.14
C LYS A 33 6.60 -32.03 -2.31
N CYS A 34 7.40 -31.12 -1.76
CA CYS A 34 7.17 -29.68 -1.90
C CYS A 34 7.55 -29.21 -3.32
N LYS A 35 8.68 -29.68 -3.85
CA LYS A 35 9.07 -29.42 -5.24
C LYS A 35 8.00 -29.90 -6.23
N ASP A 36 7.49 -31.12 -6.05
CA ASP A 36 6.39 -31.71 -6.83
C ASP A 36 5.13 -30.82 -6.79
N LEU A 37 4.73 -30.37 -5.60
CA LEU A 37 3.58 -29.46 -5.45
C LEU A 37 3.78 -28.16 -6.24
N ILE A 38 4.90 -27.48 -6.01
CA ILE A 38 5.20 -26.19 -6.64
C ILE A 38 5.30 -26.36 -8.16
N CYS A 39 5.95 -27.42 -8.66
CA CYS A 39 6.02 -27.74 -10.09
C CYS A 39 4.67 -28.05 -10.72
N ARG A 40 3.68 -28.52 -9.94
CA ARG A 40 2.31 -28.75 -10.43
C ARG A 40 1.44 -27.49 -10.39
N LEU A 41 1.74 -26.54 -9.51
CA LEU A 41 1.11 -25.22 -9.46
C LEU A 41 1.68 -24.27 -10.53
N ILE A 42 2.99 -24.30 -10.74
CA ILE A 42 3.70 -23.52 -11.76
C ILE A 42 3.69 -24.31 -13.07
N GLN A 43 2.52 -24.31 -13.70
CA GLN A 43 2.26 -24.95 -14.99
C GLN A 43 1.40 -24.06 -15.91
N GLU A 44 1.33 -24.46 -17.17
CA GLU A 44 0.32 -23.95 -18.10
C GLU A 44 -1.08 -24.15 -17.52
N LYS A 45 -1.97 -23.19 -17.78
CA LYS A 45 -3.31 -23.13 -17.17
C LYS A 45 -4.12 -24.42 -17.38
N ASP A 46 -3.91 -25.12 -18.48
CA ASP A 46 -4.73 -26.27 -18.89
C ASP A 46 -4.37 -27.55 -18.12
N ILE A 47 -3.13 -27.64 -17.61
CA ILE A 47 -2.60 -28.79 -16.87
C ILE A 47 -2.21 -28.45 -15.43
N ARG A 48 -2.44 -27.20 -15.00
CA ARG A 48 -2.17 -26.76 -13.64
C ARG A 48 -3.00 -27.57 -12.65
N LEU A 49 -2.39 -27.94 -11.53
CA LEU A 49 -3.10 -28.57 -10.41
C LEU A 49 -4.18 -27.63 -9.89
N CYS A 50 -5.43 -28.00 -10.14
CA CYS A 50 -6.64 -27.33 -9.69
C CYS A 50 -7.82 -28.29 -9.84
N SER A 51 -9.01 -27.88 -9.40
CA SER A 51 -10.24 -28.63 -9.70
C SER A 51 -10.39 -28.86 -11.20
N ARG A 52 -10.62 -30.13 -11.58
CA ARG A 52 -10.89 -30.53 -12.99
C ARG A 52 -12.05 -29.74 -13.62
N ARG A 53 -12.95 -29.19 -12.80
CA ARG A 53 -14.07 -28.36 -13.24
C ARG A 53 -13.63 -27.08 -13.94
N TYR A 54 -12.42 -26.57 -13.65
CA TYR A 54 -11.85 -25.41 -14.32
C TYR A 54 -11.26 -25.72 -15.70
N GLN A 55 -10.89 -26.97 -15.98
CA GLN A 55 -10.36 -27.38 -17.29
C GLN A 55 -11.47 -27.44 -18.35
N VAL A 56 -12.70 -27.76 -17.95
CA VAL A 56 -13.86 -27.91 -18.85
C VAL A 56 -14.50 -26.57 -19.24
N LYS A 57 -14.29 -25.50 -18.44
CA LYS A 57 -15.06 -24.26 -18.51
C LYS A 57 -14.61 -23.20 -19.50
N TYR A 58 -13.52 -23.38 -20.24
CA TYR A 58 -13.21 -22.47 -21.36
C TYR A 58 -14.18 -22.59 -22.54
N ARG A 59 -15.15 -23.52 -22.48
CA ARG A 59 -16.06 -23.81 -23.60
C ARG A 59 -17.52 -23.39 -23.39
N ASP A 60 -17.98 -23.07 -22.18
CA ASP A 60 -19.41 -22.83 -21.97
C ASP A 60 -19.77 -21.81 -20.87
N SER A 61 -20.73 -20.95 -21.21
CA SER A 61 -21.13 -19.68 -20.57
C SER A 61 -21.83 -19.81 -19.20
N PHE A 62 -21.25 -20.54 -18.24
CA PHE A 62 -21.83 -20.68 -16.90
C PHE A 62 -21.43 -19.54 -15.94
N LYS A 63 -22.44 -18.93 -15.30
CA LYS A 63 -22.35 -17.75 -14.39
C LYS A 63 -21.52 -17.88 -13.10
N SER A 64 -20.96 -19.06 -12.78
CA SER A 64 -20.19 -19.24 -11.54
C SER A 64 -18.70 -19.39 -11.82
N TYR A 65 -17.90 -18.52 -11.21
CA TYR A 65 -16.43 -18.50 -11.30
C TYR A 65 -15.75 -19.30 -10.19
N VAL A 66 -16.49 -19.71 -9.15
CA VAL A 66 -15.98 -20.49 -8.02
C VAL A 66 -16.84 -21.73 -7.85
N PHE A 67 -16.21 -22.88 -7.66
CA PHE A 67 -16.91 -24.14 -7.45
C PHE A 67 -16.81 -24.58 -5.99
N PRO A 68 -17.83 -25.26 -5.46
CA PRO A 68 -17.70 -25.98 -4.20
C PRO A 68 -16.54 -26.98 -4.28
N ASP A 69 -15.79 -27.09 -3.18
CA ASP A 69 -14.66 -28.02 -2.98
C ASP A 69 -13.58 -27.96 -4.06
N ASP A 70 -13.38 -26.78 -4.64
CA ASP A 70 -12.46 -26.60 -5.78
C ASP A 70 -10.97 -26.66 -5.44
N ALA A 71 -10.66 -26.74 -4.14
CA ALA A 71 -9.33 -26.93 -3.60
C ALA A 71 -8.99 -28.40 -3.29
N GLU A 72 -9.92 -29.35 -3.49
CA GLU A 72 -9.74 -30.75 -3.04
C GLU A 72 -8.50 -31.41 -3.67
N ASP A 73 -8.28 -31.22 -4.97
CA ASP A 73 -7.08 -31.74 -5.66
C ASP A 73 -5.77 -31.19 -5.07
N ILE A 74 -5.79 -29.94 -4.58
CA ILE A 74 -4.63 -29.32 -3.92
C ILE A 74 -4.47 -29.88 -2.50
N LYS A 75 -5.56 -29.97 -1.73
CA LYS A 75 -5.57 -30.52 -0.37
C LYS A 75 -5.13 -31.99 -0.32
N ALA A 76 -5.47 -32.77 -1.35
CA ALA A 76 -5.11 -34.18 -1.49
C ALA A 76 -3.65 -34.41 -1.91
N HIS A 77 -2.89 -33.35 -2.24
CA HIS A 77 -1.51 -33.50 -2.65
C HIS A 77 -0.64 -34.12 -1.54
N ARG A 78 0.31 -34.98 -1.91
CA ARG A 78 1.17 -35.72 -0.95
C ARG A 78 1.96 -34.84 0.01
N TRP A 79 2.15 -33.56 -0.34
CA TRP A 79 2.78 -32.57 0.55
C TRP A 79 1.92 -32.31 1.79
N PHE A 80 0.60 -32.36 1.66
CA PHE A 80 -0.39 -32.11 2.71
C PHE A 80 -0.95 -33.38 3.35
N ARG A 81 -0.35 -34.56 3.12
CA ARG A 81 -0.89 -35.86 3.56
C ARG A 81 -1.30 -35.91 5.04
N ASN A 82 -0.58 -35.18 5.90
CA ASN A 82 -0.81 -35.16 7.34
C ASN A 82 -1.37 -33.81 7.82
N THR A 83 -1.88 -32.99 6.91
CA THR A 83 -2.48 -31.69 7.24
C THR A 83 -3.92 -31.90 7.69
N PRO A 84 -4.26 -31.60 8.95
CA PRO A 84 -5.60 -31.83 9.46
C PRO A 84 -6.51 -30.64 9.10
N TRP A 85 -6.92 -30.58 7.84
CA TRP A 85 -7.64 -29.44 7.25
C TRP A 85 -8.86 -28.98 8.06
N ASP A 86 -9.63 -29.92 8.61
CA ASP A 86 -10.89 -29.62 9.35
C ASP A 86 -10.66 -28.84 10.64
N ARG A 87 -9.48 -28.99 11.26
CA ARG A 87 -9.13 -28.33 12.54
C ARG A 87 -7.94 -27.39 12.41
N LEU A 88 -7.51 -27.08 11.19
CA LEU A 88 -6.33 -26.25 10.94
C LEU A 88 -6.48 -24.86 11.59
N GLN A 89 -7.68 -24.30 11.54
CA GLN A 89 -8.00 -22.99 12.13
C GLN A 89 -7.93 -22.95 13.67
N SER A 90 -8.11 -24.10 14.33
CA SER A 90 -8.06 -24.21 15.79
C SER A 90 -6.71 -24.70 16.30
N MET A 91 -5.77 -25.02 15.41
CA MET A 91 -4.42 -25.40 15.80
C MET A 91 -3.62 -24.18 16.27
N PRO A 92 -2.68 -24.35 17.22
CA PRO A 92 -1.76 -23.29 17.56
C PRO A 92 -0.98 -22.86 16.31
N PRO A 93 -0.96 -21.56 15.96
CA PRO A 93 -0.22 -21.08 14.81
C PRO A 93 1.29 -21.23 15.07
N PRO A 94 2.11 -21.33 14.00
CA PRO A 94 3.56 -21.41 14.16
C PRO A 94 4.17 -20.13 14.74
N PHE A 95 3.46 -19.00 14.64
CA PHE A 95 3.86 -17.71 15.17
C PHE A 95 2.65 -17.05 15.82
N THR A 96 2.80 -16.69 17.10
CA THR A 96 1.82 -15.92 17.85
C THR A 96 2.40 -14.54 18.11
N PRO A 97 1.82 -13.45 17.56
CA PRO A 97 2.31 -12.10 17.79
C PRO A 97 2.18 -11.71 19.26
N ASN A 98 3.20 -11.03 19.80
CA ASN A 98 3.23 -10.53 21.16
C ASN A 98 2.86 -9.04 21.18
N LEU A 99 1.56 -8.75 21.32
CA LEU A 99 1.04 -7.39 21.31
C LEU A 99 1.09 -6.78 22.72
N LYS A 100 1.59 -5.55 22.83
CA LYS A 100 1.63 -4.78 24.08
C LYS A 100 0.31 -4.09 24.41
N SER A 101 -0.45 -3.72 23.37
CA SER A 101 -1.72 -2.99 23.43
C SER A 101 -2.55 -3.28 22.18
N ASP A 102 -3.79 -2.80 22.15
CA ASP A 102 -4.71 -2.92 21.02
C ASP A 102 -4.31 -2.07 19.81
N ASP A 103 -3.54 -1.01 20.03
CA ASP A 103 -2.96 -0.12 19.01
C ASP A 103 -1.50 -0.47 18.65
N ASP A 104 -0.98 -1.61 19.13
CA ASP A 104 0.41 -2.00 18.90
C ASP A 104 0.65 -2.38 17.43
N ALA A 105 1.40 -1.51 16.73
CA ALA A 105 1.74 -1.66 15.32
C ALA A 105 3.20 -2.10 15.07
N HIS A 106 3.94 -2.62 16.06
CA HIS A 106 5.37 -2.91 15.90
C HIS A 106 5.71 -4.02 14.88
N TYR A 107 4.74 -4.85 14.49
CA TYR A 107 4.88 -5.82 13.39
C TYR A 107 4.68 -5.20 12.00
N PHE A 108 4.32 -3.92 11.93
CA PHE A 108 4.23 -3.15 10.70
C PHE A 108 5.47 -2.25 10.58
N ASP A 109 6.01 -2.14 9.37
CA ASP A 109 7.03 -1.14 9.10
C ASP A 109 6.45 0.28 9.32
N GLU A 110 7.25 1.18 9.92
CA GLU A 110 6.87 2.59 10.02
C GLU A 110 6.59 3.15 8.62
N SER A 111 5.34 3.48 8.33
CA SER A 111 4.98 4.14 7.09
C SER A 111 5.63 5.52 7.05
N GLU A 112 6.27 5.88 5.93
CA GLU A 112 6.54 7.30 5.64
C GLU A 112 5.26 8.10 5.92
N PRO A 113 5.34 9.27 6.59
CA PRO A 113 4.19 10.11 6.85
C PRO A 113 3.35 10.22 5.58
N PHE A 114 2.04 9.97 5.69
CA PHE A 114 1.11 10.18 4.60
C PHE A 114 1.21 11.65 4.18
N GLU A 115 2.01 11.93 3.16
CA GLU A 115 1.96 13.20 2.45
C GLU A 115 0.63 13.22 1.71
N ASP A 116 -0.25 14.11 2.17
CA ASP A 116 -1.49 14.40 1.49
C ASP A 116 -1.15 14.92 0.09
N TRP A 117 -1.42 14.09 -0.93
CA TRP A 117 -1.27 14.46 -2.33
C TRP A 117 -2.13 15.68 -2.69
N SER A 118 -3.04 16.10 -1.81
CA SER A 118 -3.82 17.32 -1.97
C SER A 118 -3.01 18.62 -1.77
N GLU A 119 -1.84 18.58 -1.13
CA GLU A 119 -0.96 19.75 -0.94
C GLU A 119 0.35 19.65 -1.72
N SER A 120 0.46 18.71 -2.66
CA SER A 120 1.57 18.73 -3.61
C SER A 120 1.50 20.04 -4.41
N ILE A 121 2.53 20.88 -4.26
CA ILE A 121 2.83 21.99 -5.17
C ILE A 121 2.53 21.50 -6.59
N PRO A 122 1.80 22.27 -7.43
CA PRO A 122 1.31 21.80 -8.71
C PRO A 122 2.39 21.05 -9.47
N SER A 123 2.06 19.81 -9.86
CA SER A 123 2.87 18.95 -10.73
C SER A 123 3.44 19.78 -11.90
N GLY A 124 4.69 20.24 -11.78
CA GLY A 124 5.30 21.18 -12.72
C GLY A 124 6.12 22.33 -12.10
N PHE A 125 6.12 22.52 -10.78
CA PHE A 125 7.03 23.49 -10.15
C PHE A 125 8.44 22.91 -10.05
N PHE A 126 9.28 23.22 -11.04
CA PHE A 126 10.71 22.95 -10.97
C PHE A 126 11.35 24.15 -10.26
N LEU A 127 11.96 23.92 -9.09
CA LEU A 127 12.82 24.93 -8.49
C LEU A 127 13.95 25.24 -9.48
N ARG A 128 14.10 26.52 -9.82
CA ARG A 128 15.27 26.98 -10.57
C ARG A 128 16.46 27.03 -9.64
N SER A 129 17.66 27.09 -10.23
CA SER A 129 18.90 27.17 -9.47
C SER A 129 18.90 28.32 -8.46
N GLU A 130 18.22 29.42 -8.76
CA GLU A 130 18.16 30.59 -7.87
C GLU A 130 17.27 30.33 -6.65
N ASP A 131 16.11 29.72 -6.86
CA ASP A 131 15.17 29.37 -5.78
C ASP A 131 15.83 28.43 -4.76
N VAL A 132 16.64 27.46 -5.22
CA VAL A 132 17.40 26.55 -4.34
C VAL A 132 18.43 27.30 -3.50
N LYS A 133 19.15 28.28 -4.09
CA LYS A 133 20.15 29.09 -3.39
C LYS A 133 19.51 30.00 -2.34
N GLU A 134 18.32 30.53 -2.62
CA GLU A 134 17.56 31.33 -1.66
C GLU A 134 17.04 30.46 -0.51
N ILE A 135 16.46 29.29 -0.80
CA ILE A 135 15.92 28.38 0.23
C ILE A 135 17.03 27.84 1.15
N LEU A 136 18.19 27.54 0.58
CA LEU A 136 19.35 27.03 1.30
C LEU A 136 20.40 28.13 1.55
N PHE A 137 19.97 29.39 1.63
CA PHE A 137 20.85 30.51 1.93
C PHE A 137 21.51 30.31 3.30
N GLY A 138 22.84 30.40 3.33
CA GLY A 138 23.65 30.14 4.53
C GLY A 138 24.21 28.72 4.66
N PHE A 139 23.82 27.78 3.78
CA PHE A 139 24.50 26.48 3.65
C PHE A 139 25.63 26.55 2.63
N ASP A 140 26.61 25.66 2.78
CA ASP A 140 27.75 25.54 1.86
C ASP A 140 27.30 25.33 0.42
N THR A 141 28.08 25.87 -0.53
CA THR A 141 27.81 25.79 -1.96
C THR A 141 27.73 24.33 -2.46
N ASP A 142 28.50 23.43 -1.85
CA ASP A 142 28.45 21.99 -2.14
C ASP A 142 27.12 21.36 -1.71
N VAL A 143 26.54 21.79 -0.59
CA VAL A 143 25.22 21.33 -0.11
C VAL A 143 24.13 21.80 -1.06
N GLN A 144 24.19 23.07 -1.50
CA GLN A 144 23.26 23.63 -2.48
C GLN A 144 23.34 22.91 -3.84
N ALA A 145 24.55 22.61 -4.31
CA ALA A 145 24.77 21.87 -5.55
C ALA A 145 24.18 20.45 -5.46
N LYS A 146 24.42 19.75 -4.34
CA LYS A 146 23.89 18.40 -4.11
C LYS A 146 22.37 18.39 -3.98
N ALA A 147 21.77 19.36 -3.30
CA ALA A 147 20.32 19.53 -3.23
C ALA A 147 19.70 19.68 -4.63
N MET A 148 20.33 20.50 -5.49
CA MET A 148 19.88 20.71 -6.87
C MET A 148 19.99 19.44 -7.72
N GLU A 149 21.04 18.65 -7.53
CA GLU A 149 21.19 17.36 -8.21
C GLU A 149 20.09 16.37 -7.79
N LEU A 150 19.77 16.31 -6.50
CA LEU A 150 18.82 15.36 -5.93
C LEU A 150 17.37 15.63 -6.35
N ILE A 151 16.99 16.89 -6.60
CA ILE A 151 15.62 17.23 -7.04
C ILE A 151 15.41 17.12 -8.56
N LYS A 152 16.49 17.08 -9.37
CA LYS A 152 16.40 17.01 -10.84
C LYS A 152 15.71 15.75 -11.35
N ILE A 153 15.91 14.62 -10.67
CA ILE A 153 15.41 13.32 -11.14
C ILE A 153 14.33 12.84 -10.18
N PRO A 154 13.17 12.39 -10.69
CA PRO A 154 12.16 11.86 -9.80
C PRO A 154 12.65 10.62 -9.04
N PHE A 155 12.10 10.41 -7.85
CA PHE A 155 12.42 9.28 -6.99
C PHE A 155 11.20 8.48 -6.57
N ASP A 156 11.37 7.18 -6.42
CA ASP A 156 10.43 6.32 -5.70
C ASP A 156 10.92 6.10 -4.25
N ALA A 157 10.13 5.39 -3.45
CA ALA A 157 10.49 5.13 -2.05
C ALA A 157 11.81 4.33 -1.91
N ALA A 158 12.14 3.45 -2.86
CA ALA A 158 13.39 2.70 -2.81
C ALA A 158 14.61 3.60 -3.08
N LYS A 159 14.49 4.48 -4.08
CA LYS A 159 15.52 5.46 -4.41
C LYS A 159 15.67 6.50 -3.29
N LEU A 160 14.58 6.95 -2.66
CA LEU A 160 14.63 7.85 -1.52
C LEU A 160 15.40 7.24 -0.35
N ARG A 161 15.17 5.96 -0.03
CA ARG A 161 15.96 5.25 1.00
C ARG A 161 17.44 5.12 0.65
N SER A 162 17.77 4.90 -0.63
CA SER A 162 19.17 4.89 -1.06
C SER A 162 19.81 6.26 -0.86
N ILE A 163 19.11 7.33 -1.27
CA ILE A 163 19.54 8.72 -1.09
C ILE A 163 19.76 9.02 0.39
N ASP A 164 18.81 8.68 1.27
CA ASP A 164 18.93 8.89 2.71
C ASP A 164 20.18 8.19 3.28
N ARG A 165 20.42 6.94 2.88
CA ARG A 165 21.60 6.17 3.29
C ARG A 165 22.90 6.79 2.80
N ASP A 166 22.93 7.27 1.56
CA ASP A 166 24.11 7.88 0.95
C ASP A 166 24.41 9.25 1.59
N ILE A 167 23.38 10.02 1.99
CA ILE A 167 23.51 11.25 2.79
C ILE A 167 24.07 10.92 4.18
N ASP A 168 23.56 9.89 4.85
CA ASP A 168 24.03 9.48 6.18
C ASP A 168 25.49 9.01 6.17
N ALA A 169 25.88 8.27 5.13
CA ALA A 169 27.24 7.78 4.94
C ALA A 169 28.26 8.88 4.59
N SER A 170 27.79 10.05 4.15
CA SER A 170 28.67 11.17 3.80
C SER A 170 29.45 11.67 5.01
N LYS A 171 30.79 11.72 4.89
CA LYS A 171 31.69 12.26 5.93
C LYS A 171 31.88 13.78 5.83
N GLU A 172 31.54 14.36 4.70
CA GLU A 172 31.73 15.78 4.38
C GLU A 172 30.60 16.66 4.91
N LEU A 173 29.46 16.07 5.30
CA LEU A 173 28.27 16.78 5.74
C LEU A 173 28.12 16.76 7.26
N GLN A 174 27.79 17.90 7.85
CA GLN A 174 27.44 17.97 9.27
C GLN A 174 26.05 17.34 9.51
N PRO A 175 25.74 16.93 10.76
CA PRO A 175 24.43 16.34 11.10
C PRO A 175 23.24 17.23 10.71
N ASN A 176 23.41 18.55 10.85
CA ASN A 176 22.38 19.52 10.47
C ASN A 176 22.15 19.54 8.96
N ASP A 177 23.21 19.56 8.15
CA ASP A 177 23.13 19.56 6.68
C ASP A 177 22.46 18.30 6.16
N LYS A 178 22.76 17.14 6.78
CA LYS A 178 22.11 15.87 6.47
C LYS A 178 20.61 15.94 6.72
N ALA A 179 20.20 16.47 7.87
CA ALA A 179 18.78 16.63 8.21
C ALA A 179 18.08 17.59 7.24
N THR A 180 18.71 18.74 6.95
CA THR A 180 18.19 19.74 6.00
C THR A 180 18.05 19.17 4.60
N LEU A 181 19.05 18.46 4.08
CA LEU A 181 18.98 17.84 2.74
C LEU A 181 17.85 16.81 2.66
N LYS A 182 17.74 15.94 3.67
CA LYS A 182 16.67 14.94 3.76
C LYS A 182 15.28 15.59 3.77
N GLN A 183 15.13 16.69 4.50
CA GLN A 183 13.89 17.46 4.55
C GLN A 183 13.63 18.17 3.22
N PHE A 184 14.63 18.82 2.65
CA PHE A 184 14.54 19.52 1.37
C PHE A 184 14.08 18.58 0.24
N ILE A 185 14.64 17.37 0.15
CA ILE A 185 14.25 16.37 -0.87
C ILE A 185 12.80 15.93 -0.69
N ARG A 186 12.33 15.77 0.54
CA ARG A 186 10.94 15.40 0.84
C ARG A 186 9.96 16.52 0.45
N PHE A 187 10.33 17.78 0.67
CA PHE A 187 9.48 18.94 0.35
C PHE A 187 9.48 19.32 -1.13
N TYR A 188 10.66 19.34 -1.76
CA TYR A 188 10.83 19.92 -3.10
C TYR A 188 11.16 18.90 -4.19
N GLY A 189 11.54 17.69 -3.80
CA GLY A 189 11.92 16.67 -4.76
C GLY A 189 10.72 15.96 -5.37
N HIS A 190 10.85 15.55 -6.64
CA HIS A 190 9.73 15.00 -7.40
C HIS A 190 9.55 13.50 -7.15
N LYS A 191 8.39 13.09 -6.63
CA LYS A 191 8.07 11.65 -6.54
C LYS A 191 7.69 11.07 -7.91
N GLU A 192 8.25 9.92 -8.24
CA GLU A 192 7.92 9.18 -9.46
C GLU A 192 6.44 8.79 -9.42
N ARG A 193 5.66 9.30 -10.38
CA ARG A 193 4.24 8.99 -10.50
C ARG A 193 4.08 7.56 -11.01
N LYS A 194 3.67 6.66 -10.11
CA LYS A 194 3.28 5.30 -10.50
C LYS A 194 2.11 5.37 -11.48
N ARG A 195 2.20 4.59 -12.58
CA ARG A 195 1.10 4.48 -13.56
C ARG A 195 -0.18 4.03 -12.84
N PRO A 196 -1.34 4.65 -13.12
CA PRO A 196 -2.61 4.21 -12.54
C PRO A 196 -2.80 2.70 -12.73
N ARG A 197 -3.13 2.00 -11.63
CA ARG A 197 -3.33 0.53 -11.68
C ARG A 197 -4.52 0.18 -12.57
N ASP A 198 -5.58 0.97 -12.47
CA ASP A 198 -6.75 0.85 -13.33
C ASP A 198 -6.46 1.26 -14.77
N MET A 199 -6.94 0.45 -15.70
CA MET A 199 -6.78 0.62 -17.14
C MET A 199 -7.52 1.86 -17.66
N LEU A 200 -8.72 2.18 -17.16
CA LEU A 200 -9.49 3.35 -17.62
C LEU A 200 -8.84 4.68 -17.20
N LEU A 201 -8.05 4.67 -16.12
CA LEU A 201 -7.28 5.85 -15.71
C LEU A 201 -5.95 6.00 -16.46
N ARG A 202 -5.57 5.03 -17.30
CA ARG A 202 -4.37 5.11 -18.15
C ARG A 202 -4.66 5.80 -19.47
N ASP A 203 -5.84 5.56 -20.02
CA ASP A 203 -6.25 6.11 -21.29
C ASP A 203 -6.62 7.61 -21.14
N LYS A 204 -6.13 8.42 -22.08
CA LYS A 204 -6.23 9.89 -22.01
C LYS A 204 -7.68 10.35 -22.13
N ASP A 205 -8.47 9.62 -22.92
CA ASP A 205 -9.84 10.01 -23.26
C ASP A 205 -10.82 9.58 -22.16
N THR A 206 -10.69 8.36 -21.65
CA THR A 206 -11.59 7.84 -20.60
C THR A 206 -11.25 8.31 -19.19
N LYS A 207 -9.99 8.68 -18.91
CA LYS A 207 -9.51 9.02 -17.55
C LYS A 207 -10.36 10.04 -16.82
N LYS A 208 -10.72 11.17 -17.47
CA LYS A 208 -11.48 12.25 -16.82
C LYS A 208 -12.86 11.77 -16.41
N THR A 209 -13.56 11.11 -17.33
CA THR A 209 -14.91 10.59 -17.13
C THR A 209 -14.94 9.53 -16.05
N SER A 210 -14.04 8.55 -16.10
CA SER A 210 -13.96 7.47 -15.10
C SER A 210 -13.62 7.98 -13.71
N LEU A 211 -12.71 8.97 -13.60
CA LEU A 211 -12.37 9.56 -12.31
C LEU A 211 -13.53 10.35 -11.71
N ARG A 212 -14.27 11.11 -12.55
CA ARG A 212 -15.46 11.85 -12.13
C ARG A 212 -16.54 10.92 -11.61
N ILE A 213 -16.94 9.91 -12.38
CA ILE A 213 -17.98 8.95 -11.98
C ILE A 213 -17.59 8.31 -10.65
N ARG A 214 -16.32 7.90 -10.48
CA ARG A 214 -15.88 7.31 -9.22
C ARG A 214 -15.94 8.25 -8.03
N LYS A 215 -15.71 9.54 -8.22
CA LYS A 215 -15.89 10.53 -7.14
C LYS A 215 -17.36 10.71 -6.79
N GLU A 216 -18.23 10.72 -7.80
CA GLU A 216 -19.68 10.84 -7.64
C GLU A 216 -20.30 9.58 -6.99
N THR A 217 -19.77 8.38 -7.31
CA THR A 217 -20.28 7.10 -6.79
C THR A 217 -19.51 6.58 -5.57
N ALA A 218 -18.36 7.17 -5.22
CA ALA A 218 -17.67 6.83 -3.98
C ALA A 218 -18.55 7.27 -2.81
N PHE A 219 -18.75 6.39 -1.83
CA PHE A 219 -19.59 6.58 -0.64
C PHE A 219 -19.60 8.03 -0.14
N MET A 220 -20.66 8.76 -0.50
CA MET A 220 -20.89 10.13 -0.06
C MET A 220 -21.24 10.09 1.44
N GLY A 221 -20.39 10.67 2.29
CA GLY A 221 -20.64 10.79 3.73
C GLY A 221 -19.43 10.52 4.64
N TYR A 222 -18.43 9.78 4.17
CA TYR A 222 -17.18 9.57 4.90
C TYR A 222 -16.10 10.48 4.34
N THR A 223 -16.07 11.74 4.79
CA THR A 223 -14.84 12.54 4.69
C THR A 223 -13.90 12.01 5.76
N TRP A 224 -12.74 11.47 5.37
CA TRP A 224 -11.68 11.13 6.31
C TRP A 224 -11.21 12.44 6.95
N ARG A 225 -11.78 12.80 8.10
CA ARG A 225 -11.27 13.87 8.96
C ARG A 225 -10.25 13.23 9.88
N ARG A 226 -8.96 13.54 9.68
CA ARG A 226 -7.89 13.15 10.60
C ARG A 226 -8.36 13.42 12.03
N MET A 227 -8.35 12.41 12.91
CA MET A 227 -8.69 12.62 14.32
C MET A 227 -7.79 13.75 14.83
N ARG A 228 -8.39 14.81 15.39
CA ARG A 228 -7.61 15.79 16.14
C ARG A 228 -7.01 15.05 17.35
N PRO A 229 -5.89 15.52 17.92
CA PRO A 229 -5.28 14.93 19.12
C PRO A 229 -6.21 14.80 20.35
N GLY A 230 -7.47 15.25 20.28
CA GLY A 230 -8.50 15.10 21.31
C GLY A 230 -9.79 14.37 20.88
N GLY A 231 -9.77 13.58 19.80
CA GLY A 231 -10.92 12.77 19.37
C GLY A 231 -12.08 13.53 18.71
N TYR A 232 -13.22 12.85 18.52
CA TYR A 232 -14.46 13.43 17.96
C TYR A 232 -15.26 14.14 19.07
N ILE A 233 -15.26 15.47 19.06
CA ILE A 233 -16.19 16.27 19.87
C ILE A 233 -17.46 16.47 19.05
N ASP A 234 -18.56 15.84 19.45
CA ASP A 234 -19.87 16.06 18.85
C ASP A 234 -20.41 17.43 19.32
N PRO A 235 -20.69 18.40 18.43
CA PRO A 235 -21.18 19.72 18.82
C PRO A 235 -22.57 19.74 19.47
N LYS A 236 -23.25 18.60 19.58
CA LYS A 236 -24.63 18.51 20.08
C LYS A 236 -24.77 17.86 21.46
N VAL A 237 -24.00 18.28 22.46
CA VAL A 237 -24.41 18.11 23.86
C VAL A 237 -23.97 19.32 24.66
N THR A 238 -24.76 20.40 24.62
CA THR A 238 -24.72 21.44 25.66
C THR A 238 -26.05 22.18 25.68
N GLU A 239 -27.12 21.47 26.05
CA GLU A 239 -28.29 22.11 26.62
C GLU A 239 -28.39 21.66 28.08
N ILE A 240 -27.97 22.56 28.96
CA ILE A 240 -28.17 22.45 30.41
C ILE A 240 -29.67 22.70 30.67
N PRO A 241 -30.39 21.81 31.37
CA PRO A 241 -31.80 22.02 31.67
C PRO A 241 -31.98 23.26 32.56
N LYS A 242 -32.78 24.22 32.09
CA LYS A 242 -33.27 25.31 32.94
C LYS A 242 -34.42 24.77 33.80
N THR A 243 -34.23 24.78 35.11
CA THR A 243 -35.28 24.64 36.12
C THR A 243 -36.20 25.85 36.01
N ASP A 244 -37.49 25.63 35.74
CA ASP A 244 -38.49 26.68 35.75
C ASP A 244 -39.39 26.47 36.97
N ASP A 245 -39.19 27.31 37.98
CA ASP A 245 -40.05 27.45 39.14
C ASP A 245 -41.22 28.38 38.78
N SER A 246 -42.41 28.00 39.25
CA SER A 246 -43.66 28.76 39.25
C SER A 246 -44.39 28.88 37.90
N GLN A 247 -45.51 28.16 37.76
CA GLN A 247 -46.80 28.73 38.10
C GLN A 247 -47.77 27.64 38.56
N ALA A 248 -48.19 27.79 39.82
CA ALA A 248 -49.34 27.14 40.39
C ALA A 248 -50.65 27.77 39.85
N SER A 249 -51.75 27.05 40.11
CA SER A 249 -53.17 27.44 39.94
C SER A 249 -53.71 27.09 38.55
N THR A 250 -54.77 26.30 38.39
CA THR A 250 -56.01 26.24 39.18
C THR A 250 -56.73 24.88 38.98
N LEU A 251 -57.24 24.33 40.10
CA LEU A 251 -58.61 23.83 40.36
C LEU A 251 -59.24 22.81 39.38
N ASN A 252 -60.03 21.81 39.77
CA ASN A 252 -60.38 21.10 40.99
C ASN A 252 -61.51 20.13 40.57
N ILE A 253 -61.60 18.95 41.20
CA ILE A 253 -62.86 18.22 41.56
C ILE A 253 -63.64 17.62 40.36
N GLU A 254 -64.11 16.38 40.30
CA GLU A 254 -64.84 15.46 41.20
C GLU A 254 -64.75 14.08 40.49
N ARG A 255 -64.76 12.89 41.08
CA ARG A 255 -65.37 12.37 42.30
C ARG A 255 -64.77 11.00 42.59
#